data_AF-A0A935HDT3-F1
#
_entry.id   AF-A0A935HDT3-F1
#
_cell.length_a   1.000
_cell.length_b   1.000
_cell.length_c   1.000
_cell.angle_alpha   90.00
_cell.angle_beta   90.00
_cell.angle_gamma   90.00
#
_symmetry.space_group_name_H-M   'P 1'
#
loop_
_entity.id
_entity.type
_entity.pdbx_description
1 polymer ?
#
loop_
_entity_poly.entity_id
_entity_poly.type
_entity_poly.pdbx_seq_one_letter_code
_entity_poly.pdbx_strand_id
1 'polypeptide(L)'
;MNTTPLLRSIPMFAGLSDDDITALSAAVTPRNYAAGRMIFALGDAGNAMYIVESGDVNIHLPGQNSQRISLKDVARGEYFGELALFDKKPRSASAVATSDAVLLELKQDTLTAYLERRPAAAMAILQTMSERLRETNELLSARAARNVDAEFDKNLSWSEHLADKVAELNGSWAFILFLLLITAAWCSINVLGVLPKPLDPYPFQFFNLALAILVGLQGPLIVMSQNRQSFKDRARAETDYKVNLKNDVNIETLMRELAEMRNEVKGVSIHQDDRRGTTADATEG
;
A
#
# COMPACT_ATOMS: atom_id res chain seq x y z
N MET A 1 -4.92 25.89 -26.32
CA MET A 1 -5.61 25.82 -25.01
C MET A 1 -4.55 25.69 -23.94
N ASN A 2 -4.73 26.28 -22.76
CA ASN A 2 -3.73 26.23 -21.68
C ASN A 2 -3.87 24.91 -20.91
N THR A 3 -3.15 23.87 -21.34
CA THR A 3 -3.19 22.52 -20.77
C THR A 3 -2.24 22.31 -19.59
N THR A 4 -1.42 23.32 -19.27
CA THR A 4 -0.48 23.36 -18.13
C THR A 4 -1.11 22.96 -16.79
N PRO A 5 -2.30 23.45 -16.40
CA PRO A 5 -2.89 23.08 -15.10
C PRO A 5 -3.24 21.59 -15.00
N LEU A 6 -3.67 20.99 -16.12
CA LEU A 6 -4.05 19.58 -16.20
C LEU A 6 -2.82 18.68 -16.13
N LEU A 7 -1.70 19.09 -16.73
CA LEU A 7 -0.44 18.36 -16.63
C LEU A 7 0.12 18.40 -15.21
N ARG A 8 0.01 19.55 -14.53
CA ARG A 8 0.49 19.70 -13.15
C ARG A 8 -0.30 18.85 -12.14
N SER A 9 -1.57 18.53 -12.40
CA SER A 9 -2.35 17.66 -11.51
C SER A 9 -1.95 16.18 -11.61
N ILE A 10 -1.16 15.80 -12.62
CA ILE A 10 -0.69 14.43 -12.78
C ILE A 10 0.49 14.19 -11.83
N PRO A 11 0.41 13.21 -10.91
CA PRO A 11 1.46 12.98 -9.93
C PRO A 11 2.85 12.80 -10.52
N MET A 12 3.00 12.10 -11.66
CA MET A 12 4.32 11.90 -12.26
C MET A 12 4.98 13.17 -12.78
N PHE A 13 4.20 14.23 -13.06
CA PHE A 13 4.69 15.51 -13.54
C PHE A 13 4.75 16.58 -12.45
N ALA A 14 4.33 16.26 -11.22
CA ALA A 14 4.25 17.23 -10.12
C ALA A 14 5.62 17.83 -9.75
N GLY A 15 6.71 17.08 -9.93
CA GLY A 15 8.08 17.53 -9.67
C GLY A 15 8.74 18.34 -10.80
N LEU A 16 8.05 18.55 -11.93
CA LEU A 16 8.61 19.28 -13.09
C LEU A 16 8.57 20.80 -12.87
N SER A 17 9.57 21.50 -13.41
CA SER A 17 9.61 22.96 -13.41
C SER A 17 8.51 23.58 -14.28
N ASP A 18 8.22 24.87 -14.10
CA ASP A 18 7.22 25.57 -14.91
C ASP A 18 7.57 25.58 -16.41
N ASP A 19 8.86 25.74 -16.73
CA ASP A 19 9.38 25.67 -18.10
C ASP A 19 9.16 24.27 -18.68
N ASP A 20 9.38 23.24 -17.87
CA ASP A 20 9.24 21.86 -18.29
C ASP A 20 7.78 21.48 -18.54
N ILE A 21 6.87 21.87 -17.64
CA ILE A 21 5.43 21.70 -17.85
C ILE A 21 4.96 22.45 -19.10
N THR A 22 5.46 23.67 -19.32
CA THR A 22 5.10 24.47 -20.50
C THR A 22 5.57 23.79 -21.79
N ALA A 23 6.79 23.25 -21.80
CA ALA A 23 7.31 22.50 -22.93
C ALA A 23 6.51 21.20 -23.18
N LEU A 24 6.19 20.45 -22.12
CA LEU A 24 5.39 19.24 -22.21
C LEU A 24 3.96 19.55 -22.69
N SER A 25 3.40 20.67 -22.25
CA SER A 25 2.10 21.19 -22.69
C SER A 25 2.06 21.53 -24.17
N ALA A 26 3.19 21.91 -24.77
CA ALA A 26 3.28 22.11 -26.22
C ALA A 26 3.44 20.78 -27.00
N ALA A 27 3.82 19.71 -26.31
CA ALA A 27 4.13 18.41 -26.88
C ALA A 27 2.93 17.44 -26.90
N VAL A 28 1.88 17.73 -26.11
CA VAL A 28 0.64 16.94 -26.10
C VAL A 28 -0.26 17.28 -27.28
N THR A 29 -0.96 16.27 -27.82
CA THR A 29 -1.88 16.45 -28.94
C THR A 29 -3.32 16.14 -28.51
N PRO A 30 -4.30 17.06 -28.68
CA PRO A 30 -5.68 16.78 -28.35
C PRO A 30 -6.31 15.76 -29.32
N ARG A 31 -7.11 14.85 -28.78
CA ARG A 31 -7.85 13.79 -29.50
C ARG A 31 -9.29 13.75 -29.04
N ASN A 32 -10.21 13.76 -29.99
CA ASN A 32 -11.64 13.71 -29.72
C ASN A 32 -12.19 12.30 -29.94
N TYR A 33 -12.99 11.82 -28.99
CA TYR A 33 -13.67 10.53 -29.05
C TYR A 33 -15.15 10.73 -28.76
N ALA A 34 -16.02 10.17 -29.61
CA ALA A 34 -17.45 10.12 -29.34
C ALA A 34 -17.78 9.06 -28.29
N ALA A 35 -18.89 9.22 -27.57
CA ALA A 35 -19.39 8.23 -26.62
C ALA A 35 -19.51 6.84 -27.27
N GLY A 36 -19.06 5.81 -26.56
CA GLY A 36 -18.99 4.42 -27.01
C GLY A 36 -17.79 4.07 -27.88
N ARG A 37 -16.95 5.05 -28.28
CA ARG A 37 -15.78 4.79 -29.12
C ARG A 37 -14.64 4.18 -28.32
N MET A 38 -14.07 3.08 -28.84
CA MET A 38 -12.87 2.47 -28.28
C MET A 38 -11.64 3.33 -28.59
N ILE A 39 -10.86 3.62 -27.56
CA ILE A 39 -9.61 4.38 -27.63
C ILE A 39 -8.46 3.43 -27.97
N PHE A 40 -8.40 2.29 -27.27
CA PHE A 40 -7.55 1.15 -27.60
C PHE A 40 -8.11 -0.12 -26.95
N ALA A 41 -7.70 -1.28 -27.47
CA ALA A 41 -8.03 -2.59 -26.94
C ALA A 41 -6.86 -3.21 -26.15
N LEU A 42 -7.19 -4.14 -25.26
CA LEU A 42 -6.24 -5.06 -24.65
C LEU A 42 -5.39 -5.74 -25.74
N GLY A 43 -4.07 -5.72 -25.57
CA GLY A 43 -3.13 -6.35 -26.49
C GLY A 43 -2.69 -5.46 -27.66
N ASP A 44 -3.31 -4.30 -27.86
CA ASP A 44 -2.82 -3.32 -28.85
C ASP A 44 -1.40 -2.86 -28.49
N ALA A 45 -0.61 -2.51 -29.49
CA ALA A 45 0.66 -1.84 -29.25
C ALA A 45 0.39 -0.48 -28.56
N GLY A 46 0.93 -0.28 -27.36
CA GLY A 46 0.83 0.98 -26.64
C GLY A 46 2.07 1.82 -26.88
N ASN A 47 1.89 3.05 -27.39
CA ASN A 47 2.99 4.02 -27.56
C ASN A 47 2.63 5.43 -27.08
N ALA A 48 1.56 5.56 -26.28
CA ALA A 48 1.11 6.84 -25.76
C ALA A 48 0.33 6.68 -24.46
N MET A 49 0.35 7.72 -23.63
CA MET A 49 -0.62 7.89 -22.54
C MET A 49 -1.66 8.94 -22.91
N TYR A 50 -2.79 8.91 -22.19
CA TYR A 50 -3.88 9.85 -22.37
C TYR A 50 -4.23 10.52 -21.04
N ILE A 51 -4.56 11.80 -21.12
CA ILE A 51 -5.03 12.61 -20.00
C ILE A 51 -6.40 13.13 -20.36
N VAL A 52 -7.38 12.99 -19.46
CA VAL A 52 -8.75 13.40 -19.73
C VAL A 52 -8.89 14.91 -19.51
N GLU A 53 -9.08 15.66 -20.61
CA GLU A 53 -9.39 17.09 -20.54
C GLU A 53 -10.90 17.31 -20.29
N SER A 54 -11.75 16.51 -20.93
CA SER A 54 -13.19 16.47 -20.70
C SER A 54 -13.78 15.10 -21.08
N GLY A 55 -14.97 14.81 -20.54
CA GLY A 55 -15.64 13.52 -20.71
C GLY A 55 -15.14 12.46 -19.74
N ASP A 56 -15.53 11.22 -20.02
CA ASP A 56 -15.34 10.07 -19.15
C ASP A 56 -14.87 8.86 -19.98
N VAL A 57 -13.95 8.09 -19.41
CA VAL A 57 -13.37 6.89 -20.03
C VAL A 57 -13.47 5.72 -19.07
N ASN A 58 -13.95 4.58 -19.54
CA ASN A 58 -13.95 3.34 -18.77
C ASN A 58 -12.82 2.42 -19.22
N ILE A 59 -11.99 2.00 -18.25
CA ILE A 59 -10.95 0.99 -18.42
C ILE A 59 -11.52 -0.37 -18.01
N HIS A 60 -11.40 -1.36 -18.87
CA HIS A 60 -11.99 -2.68 -18.63
C HIS A 60 -11.14 -3.83 -19.18
N LEU A 61 -11.35 -5.02 -18.60
CA LEU A 61 -10.90 -6.29 -19.16
C LEU A 61 -12.05 -7.03 -19.86
N PRO A 62 -11.75 -7.82 -20.89
CA PRO A 62 -12.73 -8.76 -21.42
C PRO A 62 -13.06 -9.82 -20.36
N GLY A 63 -14.35 -9.99 -20.04
CA GLY A 63 -14.84 -11.07 -19.19
C GLY A 63 -15.49 -12.20 -20.01
N GLN A 64 -16.00 -13.21 -19.33
CA GLN A 64 -16.72 -14.31 -19.98
C GLN A 64 -18.09 -13.81 -20.50
N ASN A 65 -18.55 -14.35 -21.64
CA ASN A 65 -19.86 -14.05 -22.25
C ASN A 65 -20.13 -12.55 -22.53
N SER A 66 -19.14 -11.81 -23.03
CA SER A 66 -19.26 -10.39 -23.38
C SER A 66 -19.54 -9.44 -22.21
N GLN A 67 -19.49 -9.91 -20.96
CA GLN A 67 -19.45 -9.01 -19.80
C GLN A 67 -18.08 -8.37 -19.70
N ARG A 68 -18.04 -7.04 -19.61
CA ARG A 68 -16.81 -6.29 -19.36
C ARG A 68 -16.56 -6.21 -17.86
N ILE A 69 -15.36 -6.57 -17.44
CA ILE A 69 -14.93 -6.36 -16.06
C ILE A 69 -14.43 -4.91 -15.99
N SER A 70 -15.27 -4.00 -15.50
CA SER A 70 -14.88 -2.61 -15.27
C SER A 70 -13.76 -2.57 -14.22
N LEU A 71 -12.60 -2.02 -14.60
CA LEU A 71 -11.47 -1.84 -13.70
C LEU A 71 -11.50 -0.46 -13.04
N LYS A 72 -11.77 0.58 -13.84
CA LYS A 72 -11.75 1.97 -13.38
C LYS A 72 -12.51 2.89 -14.35
N ASP A 73 -13.30 3.80 -13.82
CA ASP A 73 -13.76 4.99 -14.55
C ASP A 73 -12.76 6.14 -14.35
N VAL A 74 -12.41 6.81 -15.44
CA VAL A 74 -11.37 7.84 -15.51
C VAL A 74 -12.01 9.13 -15.99
N ALA A 75 -11.98 10.14 -15.13
CA ALA A 75 -12.63 11.43 -15.35
C ALA A 75 -11.61 12.56 -15.59
N ARG A 76 -12.10 13.78 -15.83
CA ARG A 76 -11.28 14.98 -16.05
C ARG A 76 -10.17 15.14 -15.01
N GLY A 77 -8.95 15.38 -15.48
CA GLY A 77 -7.76 15.56 -14.65
C GLY A 77 -7.04 14.25 -14.29
N GLU A 78 -7.67 13.11 -14.55
CA GLU A 78 -7.01 11.80 -14.45
C GLU A 78 -6.37 11.39 -15.79
N TYR A 79 -5.55 10.35 -15.72
CA TYR A 79 -4.78 9.84 -16.85
C TYR A 79 -4.81 8.31 -16.87
N PHE A 80 -4.49 7.74 -18.03
CA PHE A 80 -4.42 6.29 -18.22
C PHE A 80 -3.48 5.91 -19.38
N GLY A 81 -3.08 4.64 -19.41
CA GLY A 81 -2.18 4.12 -20.45
C GLY A 81 -0.71 4.51 -20.26
N GLU A 82 -0.35 4.96 -19.07
CA GLU A 82 0.98 5.39 -18.66
C GLU A 82 2.03 4.28 -18.73
N LEU A 83 1.65 3.02 -18.49
CA LEU A 83 2.60 1.90 -18.49
C LEU A 83 3.28 1.73 -19.85
N ALA A 84 2.52 1.99 -20.93
CA ALA A 84 3.02 1.92 -22.29
C ALA A 84 4.14 2.93 -22.59
N LEU A 85 4.28 4.00 -21.78
CA LEU A 85 5.39 4.94 -21.92
C LEU A 85 6.72 4.36 -21.43
N PHE A 86 6.69 3.41 -20.49
CA PHE A 86 7.90 2.96 -19.78
C PHE A 86 8.36 1.56 -20.17
N ASP A 87 7.43 0.61 -20.36
CA ASP A 87 7.79 -0.81 -20.49
C ASP A 87 7.64 -1.42 -21.90
N LYS A 88 7.16 -0.63 -22.88
CA LYS A 88 6.89 -1.04 -24.27
C LYS A 88 6.05 -2.32 -24.40
N LYS A 89 5.30 -2.69 -23.36
CA LYS A 89 4.42 -3.87 -23.42
C LYS A 89 3.11 -3.53 -24.13
N PRO A 90 2.41 -4.54 -24.67
CA PRO A 90 1.05 -4.36 -25.16
C PRO A 90 0.12 -3.80 -24.08
N ARG A 91 -0.97 -3.13 -24.49
CA ARG A 91 -1.99 -2.58 -23.58
C ARG A 91 -2.49 -3.68 -22.62
N SER A 92 -2.45 -3.38 -21.32
CA SER A 92 -2.88 -4.30 -20.24
C SER A 92 -4.38 -4.30 -19.98
N ALA A 93 -5.13 -3.38 -20.59
CA ALA A 93 -6.58 -3.29 -20.53
C ALA A 93 -7.11 -2.54 -21.77
N SER A 94 -8.42 -2.62 -22.01
CA SER A 94 -9.12 -1.83 -23.03
C SER A 94 -9.62 -0.51 -22.44
N ALA A 95 -9.70 0.54 -23.26
CA ALA A 95 -10.24 1.84 -22.89
C ALA A 95 -11.34 2.27 -23.86
N VAL A 96 -12.48 2.71 -23.33
CA VAL A 96 -13.63 3.18 -24.12
C VAL A 96 -14.14 4.51 -23.56
N ALA A 97 -14.43 5.47 -24.43
CA ALA A 97 -15.09 6.71 -24.03
C ALA A 97 -16.55 6.39 -23.66
N THR A 98 -16.98 6.70 -22.44
CA THR A 98 -18.38 6.50 -21.99
C THR A 98 -19.24 7.73 -22.24
N SER A 99 -18.61 8.90 -22.38
CA SER A 99 -19.21 10.15 -22.87
C SER A 99 -18.34 10.73 -24.00
N ASP A 100 -18.79 11.80 -24.66
CA ASP A 100 -17.94 12.53 -25.61
C ASP A 100 -16.73 13.10 -24.85
N ALA A 101 -15.53 12.68 -25.26
CA ALA A 101 -14.29 12.91 -24.52
C ALA A 101 -13.24 13.63 -25.37
N VAL A 102 -12.55 14.57 -24.73
CA VAL A 102 -11.34 15.20 -25.25
C VAL A 102 -10.16 14.73 -24.40
N LEU A 103 -9.21 14.08 -25.05
CA LEU A 103 -8.04 13.50 -24.41
C LEU A 103 -6.77 14.19 -24.92
N LEU A 104 -5.83 14.48 -24.03
CA LEU A 104 -4.48 14.91 -24.39
C LEU A 104 -3.61 13.66 -24.55
N GLU A 105 -3.17 13.40 -25.77
CA GLU A 105 -2.27 12.31 -26.13
C GLU A 105 -0.81 12.76 -25.95
N LEU A 106 -0.07 12.04 -25.11
CA LEU A 106 1.38 12.17 -24.99
C LEU A 106 2.03 10.89 -25.51
N LYS A 107 2.75 10.96 -26.62
CA LYS A 107 3.46 9.82 -27.22
C LYS A 107 4.75 9.51 -26.47
N GLN A 108 5.11 8.24 -26.44
CA GLN A 108 6.36 7.75 -25.87
C GLN A 108 7.56 8.45 -26.50
N ASP A 109 7.68 8.44 -27.84
CA ASP A 109 8.82 9.05 -28.53
C ASP A 109 8.95 10.54 -28.24
N THR A 110 7.83 11.24 -28.10
CA THR A 110 7.79 12.66 -27.74
C THR A 110 8.29 12.90 -26.33
N LEU A 111 7.84 12.09 -25.36
CA LEU A 111 8.32 12.16 -23.99
C LEU A 111 9.80 11.78 -23.90
N THR A 112 10.21 10.68 -24.53
CA THR A 112 11.60 10.22 -24.55
C THR A 112 12.53 11.28 -25.13
N ALA A 113 12.24 11.83 -26.31
CA ALA A 113 13.05 12.87 -26.93
C ALA A 113 13.13 14.15 -26.09
N TYR A 114 12.06 14.46 -25.34
CA TYR A 114 12.05 15.58 -24.41
C TYR A 114 12.94 15.31 -23.18
N LEU A 115 12.83 14.13 -22.57
CA LEU A 115 13.62 13.73 -21.40
C LEU A 115 15.11 13.62 -21.71
N GLU A 116 15.48 13.16 -22.91
CA GLU A 116 16.87 13.14 -23.40
C GLU A 116 17.48 14.55 -23.46
N ARG A 117 16.67 15.57 -23.79
CA ARG A 117 17.11 16.98 -23.84
C ARG A 117 17.05 17.68 -22.49
N ARG A 118 16.24 17.17 -21.56
CA ARG A 118 16.03 17.75 -20.22
C ARG A 118 16.25 16.68 -19.14
N PRO A 119 17.51 16.28 -18.87
CA PRO A 119 17.78 15.22 -17.90
C PRO A 119 17.32 15.52 -16.48
N ALA A 120 17.26 16.81 -16.11
CA ALA A 120 16.71 17.24 -14.83
C ALA A 120 15.22 16.88 -14.68
N ALA A 121 14.44 16.99 -15.77
CA ALA A 121 13.03 16.59 -15.79
C ALA A 121 12.89 15.07 -15.63
N ALA A 122 13.77 14.27 -16.26
CA ALA A 122 13.78 12.82 -16.10
C ALA A 122 14.02 12.42 -14.64
N MET A 123 15.04 13.02 -13.99
CA MET A 123 15.33 12.77 -12.58
C MET A 123 14.17 13.16 -11.66
N ALA A 124 13.49 14.27 -11.93
CA ALA A 124 12.34 14.71 -11.15
C ALA A 124 11.18 13.70 -11.24
N ILE A 125 10.83 13.24 -12.45
CA ILE A 125 9.81 12.21 -12.65
C ILE A 125 10.18 10.93 -11.89
N LEU A 126 11.43 10.48 -12.03
CA LEU A 126 11.91 9.25 -11.41
C LEU A 126 11.88 9.33 -9.87
N GLN A 127 12.27 10.48 -9.29
CA GLN A 127 12.18 10.71 -7.86
C GLN A 127 10.73 10.64 -7.38
N THR A 128 9.81 11.34 -8.05
CA THR A 128 8.39 11.33 -7.68
C THR A 128 7.79 9.92 -7.80
N MET A 129 8.14 9.16 -8.84
CA MET A 129 7.68 7.77 -8.98
C MET A 129 8.25 6.85 -7.90
N SER A 130 9.50 7.07 -7.49
CA SER A 130 10.17 6.28 -6.43
C SER A 130 9.55 6.54 -5.06
N GLU A 131 9.25 7.80 -4.74
CA GLU A 131 8.54 8.19 -3.51
C GLU A 131 7.15 7.56 -3.47
N ARG A 132 6.38 7.64 -4.55
CA ARG A 132 5.04 7.02 -4.62
C ARG A 132 5.08 5.49 -4.53
N LEU A 133 6.11 4.86 -5.10
CA LEU A 133 6.29 3.42 -4.97
C LEU A 133 6.54 3.03 -3.50
N ARG A 134 7.34 3.80 -2.78
CA ARG A 134 7.59 3.59 -1.34
C ARG A 134 6.31 3.71 -0.53
N GLU A 135 5.56 4.80 -0.71
CA GLU A 135 4.29 5.02 0.00
C GLU A 135 3.28 3.90 -0.28
N THR A 136 3.14 3.49 -1.55
CA THR A 136 2.22 2.41 -1.93
C THR A 136 2.62 1.08 -1.30
N ASN A 137 3.93 0.78 -1.29
CA ASN A 137 4.46 -0.44 -0.70
C ASN A 137 4.29 -0.50 0.82
N GLU A 138 4.43 0.62 1.52
CA GLU A 138 4.16 0.71 2.96
C GLU A 138 2.67 0.46 3.27
N LEU A 139 1.75 1.03 2.48
CA LEU A 139 0.32 0.78 2.61
C LEU A 139 -0.05 -0.68 2.35
N LEU A 140 0.57 -1.32 1.36
CA LEU A 140 0.38 -2.74 1.06
C LEU A 140 0.89 -3.62 2.21
N SER A 141 2.03 -3.28 2.81
CA SER A 141 2.57 -3.95 4.00
C SER A 141 1.57 -3.91 5.16
N ALA A 142 1.08 -2.72 5.49
CA ALA A 142 0.08 -2.54 6.55
C ALA A 142 -1.24 -3.29 6.29
N ARG A 143 -1.61 -3.48 5.03
CA ARG A 143 -2.80 -4.27 4.64
C ARG A 143 -2.54 -5.77 4.74
N ALA A 144 -1.36 -6.24 4.36
CA ALA A 144 -0.98 -7.64 4.48
C ALA A 144 -1.00 -8.10 5.94
N ALA A 145 -0.43 -7.29 6.86
CA ALA A 145 -0.47 -7.55 8.30
C ALA A 145 -1.91 -7.71 8.83
N ARG A 146 -2.82 -6.81 8.43
CA ARG A 146 -4.23 -6.86 8.83
C ARG A 146 -4.97 -8.08 8.30
N ASN A 147 -4.65 -8.53 7.08
CA ASN A 147 -5.26 -9.74 6.52
C ASN A 147 -4.84 -11.00 7.29
N VAL A 148 -3.57 -11.10 7.68
CA VAL A 148 -3.06 -12.19 8.53
C VAL A 148 -3.87 -12.25 9.82
N ASP A 149 -4.08 -11.11 10.49
CA ASP A 149 -4.88 -11.06 11.71
C ASP A 149 -6.32 -11.52 11.53
N ALA A 150 -6.98 -11.03 10.48
CA ALA A 150 -8.38 -11.36 10.19
C ALA A 150 -8.56 -12.85 9.84
N GLU A 151 -7.55 -13.47 9.23
CA GLU A 151 -7.55 -14.89 8.91
C GLU A 151 -7.37 -15.75 10.16
N PHE A 152 -6.51 -15.33 11.10
CA PHE A 152 -6.43 -15.96 12.41
C PHE A 152 -7.75 -15.87 13.17
N ASP A 153 -8.37 -14.68 13.22
CA ASP A 153 -9.60 -14.45 13.98
C ASP A 153 -10.80 -15.26 13.44
N LYS A 154 -10.86 -15.50 12.12
CA LYS A 154 -11.90 -16.33 11.50
C LYS A 154 -11.79 -17.82 11.79
N ASN A 155 -10.58 -18.29 12.09
CA ASN A 155 -10.29 -19.71 12.31
C ASN A 155 -10.29 -20.11 13.79
N LEU A 156 -10.69 -19.21 14.70
CA LEU A 156 -10.77 -19.54 16.12
C LEU A 156 -11.88 -20.55 16.40
N SER A 157 -11.51 -21.62 17.08
CA SER A 157 -12.46 -22.58 17.64
C SER A 157 -13.06 -22.07 18.97
N TRP A 158 -14.16 -22.69 19.41
CA TRP A 158 -14.79 -22.31 20.69
C TRP A 158 -13.79 -22.43 21.86
N SER A 159 -13.02 -23.50 21.93
CA SER A 159 -12.08 -23.74 23.04
C SER A 159 -11.03 -22.65 23.15
N GLU A 160 -10.65 -22.06 22.01
CA GLU A 160 -9.71 -20.97 21.92
C GLU A 160 -10.30 -19.65 22.41
N HIS A 161 -11.54 -19.36 22.03
CA HIS A 161 -12.28 -18.22 22.58
C HIS A 161 -12.47 -18.33 24.10
N LEU A 162 -12.73 -19.53 24.61
CA LEU A 162 -12.82 -19.77 26.05
C LEU A 162 -11.48 -19.50 26.74
N ALA A 163 -10.37 -19.99 26.17
CA ALA A 163 -9.03 -19.74 26.70
C ALA A 163 -8.71 -18.23 26.75
N ASP A 164 -9.08 -17.47 25.72
CA ASP A 164 -8.87 -16.00 25.70
C ASP A 164 -9.72 -15.28 26.73
N LYS A 165 -11.00 -15.66 26.88
CA LYS A 165 -11.87 -15.05 27.90
C LYS A 165 -11.37 -15.35 29.31
N VAL A 166 -10.88 -16.57 29.56
CA VAL A 166 -10.28 -16.94 30.84
C VAL A 166 -8.99 -16.16 31.08
N ALA A 167 -8.12 -15.99 30.09
CA ALA A 167 -6.90 -15.20 30.22
C ALA A 167 -7.19 -13.71 30.47
N GLU A 168 -8.16 -13.13 29.76
CA GLU A 168 -8.61 -11.73 29.91
C GLU A 168 -9.17 -11.47 31.32
N LEU A 169 -10.01 -12.39 31.82
CA LEU A 169 -10.56 -12.31 33.18
C LEU A 169 -9.47 -12.40 34.25
N ASN A 170 -8.52 -13.33 34.10
CA ASN A 170 -7.43 -13.51 35.07
C ASN A 170 -6.40 -12.37 35.05
N GLY A 171 -6.31 -11.60 33.96
CA GLY A 171 -5.45 -10.41 33.87
C GLY A 171 -6.03 -9.13 34.49
N SER A 172 -7.25 -9.18 35.03
CA SER A 172 -7.96 -7.98 35.52
C SER A 172 -7.81 -7.75 37.03
N TRP A 173 -7.52 -6.52 37.42
CA TRP A 173 -7.52 -6.10 38.83
C TRP A 173 -8.87 -6.26 39.52
N ALA A 174 -9.97 -6.11 38.77
CA ALA A 174 -11.32 -6.30 39.31
C ALA A 174 -11.56 -7.76 39.72
N PHE A 175 -11.02 -8.71 38.96
CA PHE A 175 -11.11 -10.14 39.27
C PHE A 175 -10.34 -10.48 40.55
N ILE A 176 -9.14 -9.93 40.72
CA ILE A 176 -8.33 -10.12 41.94
C ILE A 176 -9.08 -9.62 43.18
N LEU A 177 -9.63 -8.40 43.12
CA LEU A 177 -10.40 -7.83 44.23
C LEU A 177 -11.68 -8.63 44.51
N PHE A 178 -12.37 -9.08 43.48
CA PHE A 178 -13.55 -9.95 43.60
C PHE A 178 -13.21 -11.27 44.30
N LEU A 179 -12.11 -11.92 43.91
CA LEU A 179 -11.66 -13.18 44.52
C LEU A 179 -11.25 -12.98 45.99
N LEU A 180 -10.61 -11.86 46.32
CA LEU A 180 -10.30 -11.52 47.71
C LEU A 180 -11.57 -11.29 48.53
N LEU A 181 -12.56 -10.59 47.97
CA LEU A 181 -13.83 -10.33 48.63
C LEU A 181 -14.61 -11.63 48.87
N ILE A 182 -14.75 -12.49 47.85
CA ILE A 182 -15.47 -13.75 47.98
C ILE A 182 -14.80 -14.67 49.00
N THR A 183 -13.46 -14.66 49.06
CA THR A 183 -12.67 -15.41 50.04
C THR A 183 -12.92 -14.87 51.46
N ALA A 184 -12.84 -13.55 51.66
CA ALA A 184 -13.13 -12.94 52.94
C ALA A 184 -14.58 -13.22 53.40
N ALA A 185 -15.55 -13.08 52.50
CA ALA A 185 -16.95 -13.36 52.76
C ALA A 185 -17.19 -14.83 53.15
N TRP A 186 -16.58 -15.78 52.43
CA TRP A 186 -16.69 -17.20 52.74
C TRP A 186 -16.13 -17.53 54.13
N CYS A 187 -14.96 -17.00 54.45
CA CYS A 187 -14.35 -17.13 55.78
C CYS A 187 -15.25 -16.52 56.87
N SER A 188 -15.78 -15.31 56.66
CA SER A 188 -16.64 -14.64 57.62
C SER A 188 -17.94 -15.40 57.90
N ILE A 189 -18.62 -15.92 56.88
CA ILE A 189 -19.89 -16.66 57.05
C ILE A 189 -19.68 -17.94 57.89
N ASN A 190 -18.58 -18.65 57.66
CA ASN A 190 -18.30 -19.91 58.36
C ASN A 190 -17.75 -19.70 59.79
N VAL A 191 -17.03 -18.59 60.04
CA VAL A 191 -16.48 -18.28 61.38
C VAL A 191 -17.53 -17.63 62.28
N LEU A 192 -18.33 -16.70 61.76
CA LEU A 192 -19.32 -15.97 62.56
C LEU A 192 -20.56 -16.81 62.92
N GLY A 193 -20.65 -18.05 62.43
CA GLY A 193 -21.72 -18.98 62.81
C GLY A 193 -23.11 -18.50 62.37
N VAL A 194 -23.19 -17.77 61.25
CA VAL A 194 -24.45 -17.21 60.72
C VAL A 194 -25.47 -18.30 60.38
N LEU A 195 -24.99 -19.52 60.11
CA LEU A 195 -25.81 -20.70 59.86
C LEU A 195 -25.85 -21.64 61.09
N PRO A 196 -26.97 -22.35 61.34
CA PRO A 196 -27.12 -23.26 62.48
C PRO A 196 -26.07 -24.39 62.52
N LYS A 197 -25.52 -24.74 61.35
CA LYS A 197 -24.37 -25.62 61.19
C LYS A 197 -23.38 -24.95 60.22
N PRO A 198 -22.10 -24.81 60.59
CA PRO A 198 -21.09 -24.28 59.68
C PRO A 198 -20.95 -25.21 58.47
N LEU A 199 -20.99 -24.63 57.26
CA LEU A 199 -20.90 -25.37 55.99
C LEU A 199 -19.50 -25.92 55.76
N ASP A 200 -18.48 -25.13 56.10
CA ASP A 200 -17.07 -25.44 55.92
C ASP A 200 -16.28 -24.91 57.13
N PRO A 201 -16.20 -25.66 58.24
CA PRO A 201 -15.45 -25.26 59.42
C PRO A 201 -13.97 -25.06 59.11
N TYR A 202 -13.31 -24.18 59.87
CA TYR A 202 -11.84 -24.05 59.82
C TYR A 202 -11.20 -25.45 59.96
N PRO A 203 -10.37 -25.90 59.00
CA PRO A 203 -9.52 -25.12 58.07
C PRO A 203 -10.05 -24.87 56.63
N PHE A 204 -11.37 -24.86 56.39
CA PHE A 204 -11.99 -24.54 55.09
C PHE A 204 -11.62 -25.50 53.93
N GLN A 205 -11.75 -26.80 54.15
CA GLN A 205 -11.32 -27.81 53.18
C GLN A 205 -12.12 -27.73 51.87
N PHE A 206 -13.42 -27.43 51.94
CA PHE A 206 -14.26 -27.36 50.75
C PHE A 206 -13.89 -26.16 49.87
N PHE A 207 -13.69 -24.99 50.47
CA PHE A 207 -13.29 -23.80 49.73
C PHE A 207 -11.89 -23.93 49.11
N ASN A 208 -10.94 -24.53 49.85
CA ASN A 208 -9.61 -24.82 49.33
C ASN A 208 -9.65 -25.77 48.13
N LEU A 209 -10.52 -26.79 48.14
CA LEU A 209 -10.73 -27.66 46.98
C LEU A 209 -11.27 -26.87 45.77
N ALA A 210 -12.22 -25.97 46.00
CA ALA A 210 -12.79 -25.15 44.93
C ALA A 210 -11.74 -24.22 44.29
N LEU A 211 -10.91 -23.56 45.11
CA LEU A 211 -9.80 -22.72 44.63
C LEU A 211 -8.74 -23.54 43.88
N ALA A 212 -8.39 -24.74 44.37
CA ALA A 212 -7.42 -25.60 43.71
C ALA A 212 -7.89 -26.06 42.32
N ILE A 213 -9.17 -26.39 42.17
CA ILE A 213 -9.77 -26.71 40.86
C ILE A 213 -9.75 -25.49 39.94
N LEU A 214 -10.12 -24.32 40.47
CA LEU A 214 -10.11 -23.06 39.71
C LEU A 214 -8.71 -22.74 39.17
N VAL A 215 -7.69 -22.75 40.03
CA VAL A 215 -6.30 -22.47 39.67
C VAL A 215 -5.74 -23.55 38.73
N GLY A 216 -6.05 -24.82 39.00
CA GLY A 216 -5.59 -25.96 38.21
C GLY A 216 -6.07 -25.95 36.77
N LEU A 217 -7.28 -25.43 36.51
CA LEU A 217 -7.82 -25.28 35.16
C LEU A 217 -7.26 -24.05 34.42
N GLN A 218 -6.93 -22.98 35.15
CA GLN A 218 -6.50 -21.71 34.57
C GLN A 218 -5.11 -21.79 33.92
N GLY A 219 -4.16 -22.50 34.53
CA GLY A 219 -2.78 -22.57 34.03
C GLY A 219 -2.65 -22.98 32.56
N PRO A 220 -3.20 -24.14 32.14
CA PRO A 220 -3.15 -24.58 30.75
C PRO A 220 -3.88 -23.64 29.78
N LEU A 221 -5.00 -23.05 30.18
CA LEU A 221 -5.77 -22.12 29.35
C LEU A 221 -5.01 -20.81 29.10
N ILE A 222 -4.35 -20.28 30.13
CA ILE A 222 -3.48 -19.11 30.02
C ILE A 222 -2.32 -19.39 29.07
N VAL A 223 -1.63 -20.54 29.25
CA VAL A 223 -0.51 -20.94 28.38
C VAL A 223 -0.98 -21.14 26.93
N MET A 224 -2.17 -21.70 26.72
CA MET A 224 -2.74 -21.88 25.39
C MET A 224 -3.04 -20.54 24.70
N SER A 225 -3.63 -19.58 25.41
CA SER A 225 -3.87 -18.22 24.91
C SER A 225 -2.54 -17.50 24.61
N GLN A 226 -1.55 -17.60 25.51
CA GLN A 226 -0.21 -17.02 25.30
C GLN A 226 0.54 -17.61 24.11
N ASN A 227 0.55 -18.95 23.97
CA ASN A 227 1.19 -19.63 22.84
C ASN A 227 0.56 -19.20 21.51
N ARG A 228 -0.78 -19.06 21.47
CA ARG A 228 -1.48 -18.57 20.28
C ARG A 228 -1.14 -17.12 19.97
N GLN A 229 -1.15 -16.24 20.97
CA GLN A 229 -0.79 -14.83 20.80
C GLN A 229 0.66 -14.70 20.28
N SER A 230 1.59 -15.45 20.85
CA SER A 230 2.98 -15.50 20.40
C SER A 230 3.12 -16.00 18.95
N PHE A 231 2.31 -16.99 18.55
CA PHE A 231 2.28 -17.46 17.16
C PHE A 231 1.77 -16.38 16.20
N LYS A 232 0.68 -15.71 16.55
CA LYS A 232 0.11 -14.60 15.78
C LYS A 232 1.13 -13.47 15.61
N ASP A 233 1.81 -13.09 16.69
CA ASP A 233 2.84 -12.05 16.68
C ASP A 233 4.05 -12.43 15.81
N ARG A 234 4.49 -13.70 15.87
CA ARG A 234 5.57 -14.23 15.01
C ARG A 234 5.18 -14.21 13.53
N ALA A 235 3.98 -14.68 13.20
CA ALA A 235 3.49 -14.71 11.81
C ALA A 235 3.34 -13.31 11.22
N ARG A 236 2.86 -12.36 12.03
CA ARG A 236 2.79 -10.94 11.65
C ARG A 236 4.19 -10.38 11.40
N ALA A 237 5.13 -10.58 12.33
CA ALA A 237 6.49 -10.09 12.20
C ALA A 237 7.21 -10.66 10.97
N GLU A 238 7.01 -11.94 10.63
CA GLU A 238 7.58 -12.56 9.43
C GLU A 238 7.00 -11.94 8.14
N THR A 239 5.69 -11.68 8.12
CA THR A 239 5.02 -11.05 6.97
C THR A 239 5.53 -9.63 6.76
N ASP A 240 5.57 -8.83 7.82
CA ASP A 240 6.08 -7.46 7.80
C ASP A 240 7.56 -7.42 7.37
N TYR A 241 8.37 -8.33 7.90
CA TYR A 241 9.78 -8.45 7.51
C TYR A 241 9.95 -8.77 6.03
N LYS A 242 9.21 -9.75 5.50
CA LYS A 242 9.30 -10.14 4.07
C LYS A 242 8.89 -9.00 3.14
N VAL A 243 7.83 -8.27 3.49
CA VAL A 243 7.37 -7.12 2.69
C VAL A 243 8.41 -5.99 2.75
N ASN A 244 8.88 -5.62 3.93
CA ASN A 244 9.87 -4.56 4.09
C ASN A 244 11.20 -4.90 3.41
N LEU A 245 11.72 -6.13 3.57
CA LEU A 245 12.95 -6.55 2.89
C LEU A 245 12.81 -6.47 1.37
N LYS A 246 11.69 -6.94 0.82
CA LYS A 246 11.44 -6.86 -0.64
C LYS A 246 11.35 -5.41 -1.11
N ASN A 247 10.72 -4.55 -0.32
CA ASN A 247 10.62 -3.13 -0.63
C ASN A 247 12.00 -2.45 -0.59
N ASP A 248 12.79 -2.69 0.46
CA ASP A 248 14.13 -2.11 0.61
C ASP A 248 15.06 -2.55 -0.52
N VAL A 249 15.06 -3.83 -0.90
CA VAL A 249 15.87 -4.33 -2.03
C VAL A 249 15.46 -3.72 -3.36
N ASN A 250 14.15 -3.65 -3.64
CA ASN A 250 13.66 -3.03 -4.87
C ASN A 250 14.00 -1.54 -4.93
N ILE A 251 13.88 -0.84 -3.80
CA ILE A 251 14.18 0.59 -3.70
C ILE A 251 15.68 0.83 -3.82
N GLU A 252 16.53 0.04 -3.17
CA GLU A 252 17.99 0.18 -3.28
C GLU A 252 18.44 -0.02 -4.72
N THR A 253 17.86 -1.01 -5.41
CA THR A 253 18.13 -1.26 -6.83
C THR A 253 17.73 -0.06 -7.69
N LEU A 254 16.52 0.46 -7.51
CA LEU A 254 16.05 1.66 -8.22
C LEU A 254 16.93 2.87 -7.93
N MET A 255 17.25 3.15 -6.66
CA MET A 255 18.07 4.30 -6.28
C MET A 255 19.49 4.21 -6.83
N ARG A 256 20.05 3.00 -6.94
CA ARG A 256 21.34 2.75 -7.57
C ARG A 256 21.30 3.05 -9.06
N GLU A 257 20.33 2.50 -9.79
CA GLU A 257 20.15 2.77 -11.22
C GLU A 257 19.92 4.27 -11.49
N LEU A 258 19.16 4.94 -10.62
CA LEU A 258 18.98 6.40 -10.68
C LEU A 258 20.27 7.18 -10.45
N ALA A 259 21.07 6.76 -9.48
CA ALA A 259 22.36 7.40 -9.19
C ALA A 259 23.35 7.21 -10.36
N GLU A 260 23.35 6.03 -10.98
CA GLU A 260 24.15 5.72 -12.16
C GLU A 260 23.72 6.58 -13.35
N MET A 261 22.42 6.61 -13.69
CA MET A 261 21.89 7.48 -14.75
C MET A 261 22.20 8.96 -14.50
N ARG A 262 22.08 9.44 -13.26
CA ARG A 262 22.43 10.83 -12.90
C ARG A 262 23.91 11.12 -13.16
N ASN A 263 24.79 10.17 -12.86
CA ASN A 263 26.22 10.33 -13.08
C ASN A 263 26.57 10.30 -14.56
N GLU A 264 25.93 9.42 -15.35
CA GLU A 264 26.07 9.39 -16.81
C GLU A 264 25.62 10.72 -17.44
N VAL A 265 24.44 11.21 -17.06
CA VAL A 265 23.92 12.51 -17.51
C VAL A 265 24.89 13.65 -17.20
N LYS A 266 25.46 13.68 -15.98
CA LYS A 266 26.47 14.70 -15.62
C LYS A 266 27.75 14.55 -16.45
N GLY A 267 28.22 13.32 -16.67
CA GLY A 267 29.39 13.04 -17.50
C GLY A 267 29.21 13.46 -18.96
N VAL A 268 28.03 13.25 -19.53
CA VAL A 268 27.67 13.70 -20.88
C VAL A 268 27.64 15.23 -20.96
N SER A 269 27.12 15.92 -19.94
CA SER A 269 27.09 17.39 -19.91
C SER A 269 28.49 18.01 -19.85
N ILE A 270 29.43 17.41 -19.11
CA ILE A 270 30.81 17.90 -18.99
C ILE A 270 31.58 17.74 -20.31
N HIS A 271 31.40 16.60 -21.01
CA HIS A 271 32.06 16.38 -22.30
C HIS A 271 31.52 17.25 -23.45
N GLN A 272 30.31 17.78 -23.32
CA GLN A 272 29.72 18.65 -24.35
C GLN A 272 30.18 20.11 -24.23
N ASP A 273 30.51 20.57 -23.01
CA ASP A 273 31.11 21.90 -22.78
C ASP A 273 32.58 21.95 -23.22
N ASP A 274 33.35 20.88 -22.97
CA ASP A 274 34.77 20.80 -23.37
C ASP A 274 34.95 20.89 -24.90
N ARG A 275 34.04 20.27 -25.67
CA ARG A 275 34.08 20.34 -27.14
C ARG A 275 33.70 21.71 -27.69
N ARG A 276 32.89 22.51 -26.98
CA ARG A 276 32.57 23.89 -27.37
C ARG A 276 33.72 24.85 -27.06
N GLY A 277 34.46 24.61 -25.98
CA GLY A 277 35.65 25.37 -25.62
C GLY A 277 36.78 25.21 -26.65
N THR A 278 37.07 23.99 -27.10
CA THR A 278 38.14 23.74 -28.09
C THR A 278 37.83 24.28 -29.49
N THR A 279 36.56 24.34 -29.91
CA THR A 279 36.21 24.88 -31.23
C THR A 279 36.26 26.40 -31.32
N ALA A 280 36.17 27.13 -30.22
CA ALA A 280 36.28 28.60 -30.23
C ALA A 280 37.73 29.07 -30.44
N ASP A 281 38.71 28.34 -29.89
CA ASP A 281 40.14 28.69 -29.93
C ASP A 281 40.82 28.36 -31.28
N ALA A 282 40.17 27.56 -32.14
CA ALA A 282 40.69 27.18 -33.46
C ALA A 282 40.31 28.14 -34.59
N THR A 283 39.63 29.25 -34.29
CA THR A 283 39.15 30.23 -35.29
C THR A 283 39.80 31.62 -35.18
N GLU A 284 40.71 31.84 -34.22
CA GLU A 284 41.42 33.13 -34.03
C GLU A 284 42.95 33.07 -34.30
N GLY A 285 43.45 32.00 -34.95
CA GLY A 285 44.86 31.85 -35.33
C GLY A 285 45.14 32.08 -36.81
#